data_AF-A0A397N9L2-F1
#
_entry.id   AF-A0A397N9L2-F1
#
_cell.length_a   1.000
_cell.length_b   1.000
_cell.length_c   1.000
_cell.angle_alpha   90.00
_cell.angle_beta   90.00
_cell.angle_gamma   90.00
#
_symmetry.space_group_name_H-M   'P 1'
#
loop_
_entity.id
_entity.type
_entity.pdbx_description
1 polymer ?
#
loop_
_entity_poly.entity_id
_entity_poly.type
_entity_poly.pdbx_seq_one_letter_code
_entity_poly.pdbx_strand_id
1 'polypeptide(L)'
;MTAGSFRDKRRAMMVLAVSVLGVAFAATAAEPVPAAAAEAPVFGAWRNLQTEAGYAPAQRNLAFAMLPQAATRGDRFAVVDREGKRAVCCLQVASPSLGVAALREQYHLPQAWVTDLSNGRSPARPYLPHVYAMQRVDELADYGFADVPGAYSDLGGLLIPEGAALEADGSAVRLGDDRYPLHFQRQPHADDDGALDRYTLQVGEGVAPIVVEVPFGTY
;
A
#
# COMPACT_ATOMS: atom_id res chain seq x y z
N MET A 1 -69.96 32.95 42.82
CA MET A 1 -69.67 34.25 42.16
C MET A 1 -70.38 34.20 40.81
N THR A 2 -71.59 34.75 40.63
CA THR A 2 -71.89 36.19 40.36
C THR A 2 -70.99 36.74 39.23
N ALA A 3 -71.41 36.89 37.97
CA ALA A 3 -72.59 37.54 37.34
C ALA A 3 -72.36 39.03 36.99
N GLY A 4 -72.56 39.39 35.70
CA GLY A 4 -72.46 40.75 35.14
C GLY A 4 -71.02 41.30 35.06
N SER A 5 -70.70 42.30 34.23
CA SER A 5 -71.39 42.96 33.11
C SER A 5 -70.33 43.70 32.25
N PHE A 6 -70.55 44.32 31.09
CA PHE A 6 -71.78 44.71 30.37
C PHE A 6 -71.61 44.50 28.84
N ARG A 7 -72.24 45.31 27.98
CA ARG A 7 -72.13 45.29 26.50
C ARG A 7 -72.31 46.72 25.95
N ASP A 8 -71.43 47.16 25.06
CA ASP A 8 -71.66 48.20 24.03
C ASP A 8 -70.42 48.29 23.12
N LYS A 9 -70.43 48.71 21.84
CA LYS A 9 -71.42 48.86 20.76
C LYS A 9 -70.58 49.18 19.50
N ARG A 10 -70.99 48.62 18.35
CA ARG A 10 -70.45 48.81 16.97
C ARG A 10 -69.79 50.17 16.64
N ARG A 11 -68.72 50.15 15.82
CA ARG A 11 -68.71 50.80 14.48
C ARG A 11 -67.51 50.42 13.58
N ALA A 12 -67.84 50.20 12.29
CA ALA A 12 -67.08 50.41 11.05
C ALA A 12 -65.54 50.17 10.96
N MET A 13 -65.16 49.08 10.29
CA MET A 13 -64.53 49.09 8.95
C MET A 13 -63.35 50.04 8.66
N MET A 14 -62.13 49.49 8.56
CA MET A 14 -61.28 49.70 7.38
C MET A 14 -60.21 48.60 7.22
N VAL A 15 -59.79 48.36 5.98
CA VAL A 15 -58.81 47.33 5.58
C VAL A 15 -57.39 47.89 5.69
N LEU A 16 -56.45 47.10 6.22
CA LEU A 16 -55.05 47.19 5.83
C LEU A 16 -54.40 45.80 5.88
N ALA A 17 -54.02 45.30 4.70
CA ALA A 17 -53.22 44.10 4.59
C ALA A 17 -51.76 44.44 4.94
N VAL A 18 -51.16 43.70 5.87
CA VAL A 18 -49.72 43.73 6.14
C VAL A 18 -49.18 42.33 5.97
N SER A 19 -48.55 42.09 4.83
CA SER A 19 -47.85 40.85 4.52
C SER A 19 -46.55 40.77 5.32
N VAL A 20 -46.46 39.86 6.28
CA VAL A 20 -45.21 39.56 7.00
C VAL A 20 -44.61 38.30 6.42
N LEU A 21 -43.50 38.43 5.68
CA LEU A 21 -42.66 37.28 5.32
C LEU A 21 -41.97 36.76 6.58
N GLY A 22 -42.45 35.64 7.12
CA GLY A 22 -41.71 34.85 8.10
C GLY A 22 -40.62 34.03 7.40
N VAL A 23 -39.36 34.46 7.49
CA VAL A 23 -38.22 33.68 6.97
C VAL A 23 -37.99 32.49 7.90
N ALA A 24 -38.32 31.29 7.43
CA ALA A 24 -38.01 30.06 8.14
C ALA A 24 -36.52 29.72 7.97
N PHE A 25 -35.73 29.85 9.04
CA PHE A 25 -34.39 29.28 9.09
C PHE A 25 -34.49 27.75 9.18
N ALA A 26 -34.38 27.08 8.03
CA ALA A 26 -34.20 25.64 7.99
C ALA A 26 -32.81 25.30 8.54
N ALA A 27 -32.75 24.80 9.78
CA ALA A 27 -31.55 24.19 10.32
C ALA A 27 -31.32 22.86 9.58
N THR A 28 -30.48 22.88 8.54
CA THR A 28 -30.03 21.67 7.86
C THR A 28 -29.17 20.88 8.84
N ALA A 29 -29.73 19.80 9.39
CA ALA A 29 -28.92 18.77 10.03
C ALA A 29 -27.95 18.24 8.96
N ALA A 30 -26.65 18.49 9.14
CA ALA A 30 -25.64 17.91 8.28
C ALA A 30 -25.68 16.39 8.48
N GLU A 31 -26.12 15.66 7.46
CA GLU A 31 -25.97 14.20 7.45
C GLU A 31 -24.48 13.87 7.61
N PRO A 32 -24.12 12.92 8.49
CA PRO A 32 -22.73 12.54 8.66
C PRO A 32 -22.23 11.98 7.33
N VAL A 33 -21.30 12.70 6.69
CA VAL A 33 -20.60 12.20 5.51
C VAL A 33 -20.00 10.86 5.89
N PRO A 34 -20.36 9.74 5.21
CA PRO A 34 -19.78 8.46 5.53
C PRO A 34 -18.26 8.59 5.34
N ALA A 35 -17.50 8.32 6.40
CA ALA A 35 -16.06 8.29 6.31
C ALA A 35 -15.69 7.32 5.18
N ALA A 36 -14.84 7.77 4.25
CA ALA A 36 -14.33 6.88 3.21
C ALA A 36 -13.73 5.65 3.91
N ALA A 37 -14.15 4.46 3.48
CA ALA A 37 -13.61 3.23 4.02
C ALA A 37 -12.08 3.29 3.85
N ALA A 38 -11.34 3.15 4.95
CA ALA A 38 -9.89 3.18 4.91
C ALA A 38 -9.41 2.12 3.92
N GLU A 39 -8.64 2.55 2.91
CA GLU A 39 -8.19 1.68 1.85
C GLU A 39 -7.27 0.60 2.44
N ALA A 40 -7.48 -0.67 2.05
CA ALA A 40 -6.83 -1.79 2.71
C ALA A 40 -5.30 -1.70 2.52
N PRO A 41 -4.49 -1.88 3.59
CA PRO A 41 -3.06 -1.65 3.54
C PRO A 41 -2.37 -2.53 2.50
N VAL A 42 -1.57 -1.91 1.64
CA VAL A 42 -0.89 -2.57 0.52
C VAL A 42 0.45 -3.14 0.98
N PHE A 43 0.51 -4.47 1.08
CA PHE A 43 1.75 -5.23 1.22
C PHE A 43 2.16 -5.76 -0.16
N GLY A 44 3.45 -5.71 -0.48
CA GLY A 44 3.96 -6.10 -1.79
C GLY A 44 5.36 -6.70 -1.73
N ALA A 45 5.89 -7.10 -2.88
CA ALA A 45 7.27 -7.56 -3.00
C ALA A 45 8.15 -6.44 -3.58
N TRP A 46 9.46 -6.52 -3.34
CA TRP A 46 10.44 -5.76 -4.11
C TRP A 46 11.63 -6.63 -4.53
N ARG A 47 12.31 -6.19 -5.59
CA ARG A 47 13.52 -6.80 -6.14
C ARG A 47 14.56 -5.72 -6.41
N ASN A 48 15.83 -6.07 -6.18
CA ASN A 48 16.99 -5.30 -6.57
C ASN A 48 17.68 -6.02 -7.73
N LEU A 49 17.80 -5.35 -8.87
CA LEU A 49 18.23 -5.94 -10.14
C LEU A 49 19.34 -5.09 -10.77
N GLN A 50 19.82 -5.51 -11.93
CA GLN A 50 20.79 -4.77 -12.74
C GLN A 50 20.38 -4.82 -14.22
N THR A 51 21.18 -4.27 -15.13
CA THR A 51 21.00 -4.45 -16.58
C THR A 51 21.56 -5.79 -17.06
N GLU A 52 21.09 -6.27 -18.21
CA GLU A 52 21.63 -7.42 -18.94
C GLU A 52 23.13 -7.25 -19.25
N ALA A 53 23.87 -8.35 -19.19
CA ALA A 53 25.32 -8.33 -19.36
C ALA A 53 25.70 -7.83 -20.77
N GLY A 54 26.65 -6.90 -20.83
CA GLY A 54 27.07 -6.26 -22.08
C GLY A 54 26.27 -5.00 -22.47
N TYR A 55 25.19 -4.65 -21.75
CA TYR A 55 24.53 -3.36 -21.95
C TYR A 55 25.37 -2.21 -21.38
N ALA A 56 25.40 -1.07 -22.08
CA ALA A 56 26.20 0.10 -21.72
C ALA A 56 25.36 1.41 -21.75
N PRO A 57 25.34 2.21 -20.67
CA PRO A 57 26.00 1.98 -19.38
C PRO A 57 25.33 0.84 -18.60
N ALA A 58 26.13 -0.02 -17.97
CA ALA A 58 25.61 -1.04 -17.08
C ALA A 58 25.08 -0.39 -15.80
N GLN A 59 23.80 -0.59 -15.49
CA GLN A 59 23.19 -0.07 -14.26
C GLN A 59 23.06 -1.21 -13.26
N ARG A 60 23.39 -0.92 -11.99
CA ARG A 60 23.26 -1.86 -10.86
C ARG A 60 22.33 -1.26 -9.82
N ASN A 61 21.83 -2.10 -8.93
CA ASN A 61 20.95 -1.71 -7.83
C ASN A 61 19.63 -1.04 -8.27
N LEU A 62 19.07 -1.48 -9.39
CA LEU A 62 17.75 -1.06 -9.87
C LEU A 62 16.67 -1.67 -8.99
N ALA A 63 16.02 -0.85 -8.16
CA ALA A 63 14.93 -1.30 -7.30
C ALA A 63 13.60 -1.31 -8.08
N PHE A 64 12.85 -2.39 -7.95
CA PHE A 64 11.51 -2.54 -8.51
C PHE A 64 10.54 -3.02 -7.44
N ALA A 65 9.33 -2.45 -7.41
CA ALA A 65 8.22 -2.96 -6.61
C ALA A 65 7.32 -3.86 -7.46
N MET A 66 6.69 -4.82 -6.78
CA MET A 66 5.72 -5.77 -7.30
C MET A 66 4.50 -5.70 -6.36
N LEU A 67 3.51 -4.91 -6.74
CA LEU A 67 2.37 -4.57 -5.86
C LEU A 67 1.11 -5.33 -6.30
N PRO A 68 0.27 -5.81 -5.37
CA PRO A 68 -1.01 -6.47 -5.69
C PRO A 68 -2.09 -5.48 -6.14
N GLN A 69 -1.86 -4.18 -5.97
CA GLN A 69 -2.76 -3.08 -6.32
C GLN A 69 -1.96 -1.99 -7.04
N ALA A 70 -2.66 -1.12 -7.77
CA ALA A 70 -2.01 0.00 -8.45
C ALA A 70 -1.55 1.07 -7.45
N ALA A 71 -0.32 1.55 -7.62
CA ALA A 71 0.25 2.69 -6.91
C ALA A 71 0.50 3.88 -7.86
N THR A 72 0.61 5.07 -7.27
CA THR A 72 0.89 6.35 -7.92
C THR A 72 2.36 6.73 -7.74
N ARG A 73 2.92 7.50 -8.68
CA ARG A 73 4.26 8.09 -8.51
C ARG A 73 4.29 8.95 -7.26
N GLY A 74 5.29 8.70 -6.40
CA GLY A 74 5.45 9.38 -5.13
C GLY A 74 5.02 8.53 -3.93
N ASP A 75 4.24 7.47 -4.12
CA ASP A 75 3.85 6.53 -3.05
C ASP A 75 5.09 5.84 -2.45
N ARG A 76 5.05 5.57 -1.15
CA ARG A 76 6.22 5.18 -0.34
C ARG A 76 5.94 3.89 0.42
N PHE A 77 6.94 3.02 0.45
CA PHE A 77 6.90 1.74 1.14
C PHE A 77 8.19 1.53 1.93
N ALA A 78 8.08 0.96 3.13
CA ALA A 78 9.24 0.51 3.88
C ALA A 78 9.62 -0.92 3.45
N VAL A 79 10.92 -1.20 3.43
CA VAL A 79 11.48 -2.53 3.23
C VAL A 79 11.62 -3.22 4.58
N VAL A 80 11.25 -4.50 4.66
CA VAL A 80 11.61 -5.35 5.81
C VAL A 80 13.02 -5.92 5.60
N ASP A 81 13.99 -5.40 6.35
CA ASP A 81 15.25 -6.09 6.59
C ASP A 81 14.99 -7.19 7.62
N ARG A 82 14.78 -8.42 7.10
CA ARG A 82 14.52 -9.62 7.89
C ARG A 82 15.70 -9.97 8.81
N GLU A 83 16.92 -9.68 8.38
CA GLU A 83 18.16 -10.08 9.06
C GLU A 83 18.55 -9.07 10.14
N GLY A 84 18.45 -7.77 9.81
CA GLY A 84 18.50 -6.67 10.77
C GLY A 84 17.25 -6.56 11.67
N LYS A 85 16.23 -7.39 11.44
CA LYS A 85 14.94 -7.44 12.16
C LYS A 85 14.26 -6.07 12.29
N ARG A 86 14.19 -5.33 11.19
CA ARG A 86 13.61 -3.99 11.20
C ARG A 86 12.94 -3.60 9.89
N ALA A 87 12.05 -2.61 9.97
CA ALA A 87 11.65 -1.84 8.81
C ALA A 87 12.68 -0.74 8.53
N VAL A 88 12.89 -0.45 7.24
CA VAL A 88 13.82 0.59 6.74
C VAL A 88 13.10 1.36 5.64
N CYS A 89 13.07 2.69 5.73
CA CYS A 89 12.26 3.52 4.85
C CYS A 89 13.11 4.46 3.98
N CYS A 90 12.87 4.63 2.68
CA CYS A 90 11.79 4.03 1.88
C CYS A 90 12.21 3.72 0.44
N LEU A 91 11.45 2.82 -0.20
CA LEU A 91 11.32 2.79 -1.65
C LEU A 91 10.12 3.65 -2.06
N GLN A 92 10.36 4.62 -2.93
CA GLN A 92 9.35 5.50 -3.52
C GLN A 92 9.08 5.14 -4.98
N VAL A 93 7.81 5.13 -5.39
CA VAL A 93 7.39 4.85 -6.78
C VAL A 93 7.88 5.96 -7.71
N ALA A 94 8.75 5.63 -8.67
CA ALA A 94 9.37 6.59 -9.59
C ALA A 94 8.78 6.55 -11.01
N SER A 95 8.21 5.41 -11.45
CA SER A 95 7.62 5.24 -12.78
C SER A 95 6.08 5.09 -12.75
N PRO A 96 5.39 5.17 -13.89
CA PRO A 96 4.11 4.48 -14.10
C PRO A 96 4.28 2.95 -13.97
N SER A 97 3.17 2.21 -13.97
CA SER A 97 3.22 0.73 -14.03
C SER A 97 3.93 0.28 -15.31
N LEU A 98 4.90 -0.61 -15.17
CA LEU A 98 5.79 -1.08 -16.24
C LEU A 98 5.26 -2.39 -16.83
N GLY A 99 5.18 -2.43 -18.16
CA GLY A 99 4.97 -3.67 -18.92
C GLY A 99 6.29 -4.33 -19.33
N VAL A 100 6.21 -5.57 -19.82
CA VAL A 100 7.36 -6.35 -20.33
C VAL A 100 8.23 -5.56 -21.30
N ALA A 101 7.63 -4.82 -22.24
CA ALA A 101 8.35 -3.99 -23.20
C ALA A 101 9.24 -2.94 -22.51
N ALA A 102 8.71 -2.17 -21.55
CA ALA A 102 9.50 -1.18 -20.81
C ALA A 102 10.65 -1.82 -20.02
N LEU A 103 10.39 -2.97 -19.37
CA LEU A 103 11.42 -3.70 -18.62
C LEU A 103 12.57 -4.23 -19.52
N ARG A 104 12.26 -4.65 -20.75
CA ARG A 104 13.27 -5.12 -21.73
C ARG A 104 13.95 -3.98 -22.50
N GLU A 105 13.23 -2.92 -22.85
CA GLU A 105 13.67 -1.88 -23.80
C GLU A 105 14.19 -0.60 -23.13
N GLN A 106 13.83 -0.33 -21.87
CA GLN A 106 14.23 0.89 -21.14
C GLN A 106 15.15 0.56 -19.95
N TYR A 107 14.85 -0.55 -19.25
CA TYR A 107 15.66 -1.02 -18.11
C TYR A 107 16.61 -2.16 -18.49
N HIS A 108 16.51 -2.68 -19.72
CA HIS A 108 17.39 -3.73 -20.26
C HIS A 108 17.55 -4.93 -19.33
N LEU A 109 16.47 -5.36 -18.67
CA LEU A 109 16.50 -6.51 -17.78
C LEU A 109 16.53 -7.81 -18.62
N PRO A 110 17.36 -8.82 -18.28
CA PRO A 110 17.23 -10.18 -18.80
C PRO A 110 15.82 -10.74 -18.64
N GLN A 111 15.39 -11.59 -19.57
CA GLN A 111 14.06 -12.21 -19.53
C GLN A 111 13.79 -12.97 -18.22
N ALA A 112 14.84 -13.51 -17.59
CA ALA A 112 14.75 -14.17 -16.29
C ALA A 112 14.25 -13.21 -15.18
N TRP A 113 14.83 -12.02 -15.06
CA TRP A 113 14.36 -11.01 -14.10
C TRP A 113 12.98 -10.43 -14.43
N VAL A 114 12.61 -10.33 -15.71
CA VAL A 114 11.23 -9.97 -16.11
C VAL A 114 10.23 -11.06 -15.69
N THR A 115 10.65 -12.32 -15.70
CA THR A 115 9.84 -13.47 -15.23
C THR A 115 9.70 -13.46 -13.70
N ASP A 116 10.76 -13.07 -12.98
CA ASP A 116 10.71 -12.87 -11.53
C ASP A 116 9.72 -11.74 -11.17
N LEU A 117 9.86 -10.56 -11.77
CA LEU A 117 9.00 -9.38 -11.52
C LEU A 117 7.52 -9.61 -11.85
N SER A 118 7.18 -10.58 -12.70
CA SER A 118 5.80 -10.89 -13.09
C SER A 118 5.17 -12.04 -12.28
N ASN A 119 5.81 -12.49 -11.19
CA ASN A 119 5.46 -13.71 -10.46
C ASN A 119 5.42 -14.97 -11.34
N GLY A 120 6.11 -14.96 -12.49
CA GLY A 120 6.04 -16.01 -13.51
C GLY A 120 6.48 -17.39 -13.01
N ARG A 121 7.40 -17.42 -12.04
CA ARG A 121 7.92 -18.64 -11.39
C ARG A 121 7.06 -19.20 -10.26
N SER A 122 6.12 -18.43 -9.72
CA SER A 122 5.22 -18.95 -8.68
C SER A 122 4.24 -19.94 -9.32
N PRO A 123 4.06 -21.15 -8.75
CA PRO A 123 3.01 -22.07 -9.18
C PRO A 123 1.62 -21.61 -8.69
N ALA A 124 1.56 -20.84 -7.60
CA ALA A 124 0.32 -20.35 -7.00
C ALA A 124 -0.11 -18.97 -7.55
N ARG A 125 0.86 -18.13 -7.94
CA ARG A 125 0.68 -16.73 -8.40
C ARG A 125 -0.34 -15.96 -7.56
N PRO A 126 -0.02 -15.63 -6.30
CA PRO A 126 -0.98 -15.06 -5.35
C PRO A 126 -1.65 -13.77 -5.84
N TYR A 127 -0.97 -13.04 -6.73
CA TYR A 127 -1.51 -11.94 -7.52
C TYR A 127 -0.68 -11.74 -8.79
N LEU A 128 -1.27 -11.08 -9.79
CA LEU A 128 -0.54 -10.52 -10.93
C LEU A 128 0.02 -9.15 -10.50
N PRO A 129 1.35 -8.95 -10.44
CA PRO A 129 1.92 -7.73 -9.88
C PRO A 129 1.80 -6.54 -10.83
N HIS A 130 1.42 -5.38 -10.27
CA HIS A 130 1.76 -4.08 -10.83
C HIS A 130 3.23 -3.80 -10.55
N VAL A 131 4.04 -3.71 -11.61
CA VAL A 131 5.49 -3.54 -11.51
C VAL A 131 5.86 -2.07 -11.64
N TYR A 132 6.70 -1.55 -10.76
CA TYR A 132 7.15 -0.16 -10.78
C TYR A 132 8.66 -0.08 -10.59
N ALA A 133 9.33 0.83 -11.29
CA ALA A 133 10.69 1.23 -10.90
C ALA A 133 10.61 2.15 -9.67
N MET A 134 11.50 1.90 -8.72
CA MET A 134 11.52 2.54 -7.41
C MET A 134 12.81 3.33 -7.21
N GLN A 135 12.72 4.44 -6.49
CA GLN A 135 13.87 5.19 -6.00
C GLN A 135 14.06 4.90 -4.51
N ARG A 136 15.30 4.69 -4.07
CA ARG A 136 15.64 4.69 -2.64
C ARG A 136 15.69 6.13 -2.14
N VAL A 137 14.99 6.40 -1.04
CA VAL A 137 14.90 7.71 -0.40
C VAL A 137 15.05 7.56 1.12
N ASP A 138 15.30 8.68 1.79
CA ASP A 138 15.45 8.78 3.24
C ASP A 138 16.48 7.78 3.80
N GLU A 139 16.19 7.04 4.88
CA GLU A 139 17.14 6.10 5.49
C GLU A 139 17.63 5.03 4.50
N LEU A 140 16.76 4.54 3.63
CA LEU A 140 17.10 3.50 2.65
C LEU A 140 18.05 3.99 1.54
N ALA A 141 18.26 5.30 1.38
CA ALA A 141 19.19 5.83 0.37
C ALA A 141 20.63 5.34 0.60
N ASP A 142 21.07 5.33 1.86
CA ASP A 142 22.43 4.96 2.28
C ASP A 142 22.46 3.69 3.16
N TYR A 143 21.35 2.95 3.26
CA TYR A 143 21.25 1.77 4.12
C TYR A 143 22.04 0.55 3.59
N GLY A 144 22.97 0.07 4.40
CA GLY A 144 23.59 -1.24 4.22
C GLY A 144 22.78 -2.34 4.89
N PHE A 145 22.28 -3.30 4.11
CA PHE A 145 21.64 -4.50 4.64
C PHE A 145 22.65 -5.39 5.38
N ALA A 146 22.17 -6.19 6.32
CA ALA A 146 23.00 -7.13 7.07
C ALA A 146 23.59 -8.22 6.15
N ASP A 147 24.91 -8.22 5.99
CA ASP A 147 25.64 -9.25 5.24
C ASP A 147 25.69 -10.56 6.04
N VAL A 148 24.71 -11.42 5.79
CA VAL A 148 24.59 -12.76 6.38
C VAL A 148 24.72 -13.78 5.24
N PRO A 149 25.66 -14.74 5.28
CA PRO A 149 25.84 -15.71 4.21
C PRO A 149 24.56 -16.47 3.83
N GLY A 150 24.15 -16.37 2.56
CA GLY A 150 22.92 -16.98 2.04
C GLY A 150 21.63 -16.21 2.38
N ALA A 151 21.71 -15.09 3.11
CA ALA A 151 20.69 -14.07 3.06
C ALA A 151 20.79 -13.30 1.74
N TYR A 152 19.64 -12.83 1.26
CA TYR A 152 19.50 -12.10 -0.01
C TYR A 152 18.74 -10.80 0.23
N SER A 153 18.92 -10.21 1.42
CA SER A 153 18.09 -9.13 1.97
C SER A 153 18.23 -7.83 1.16
N ASP A 154 19.38 -7.63 0.51
CA ASP A 154 19.66 -6.54 -0.43
C ASP A 154 19.12 -6.81 -1.85
N LEU A 155 18.84 -8.07 -2.19
CA LEU A 155 18.32 -8.49 -3.50
C LEU A 155 16.79 -8.37 -3.61
N GLY A 156 16.08 -8.28 -2.49
CA GLY A 156 14.61 -8.18 -2.48
C GLY A 156 13.99 -8.63 -1.17
N GLY A 157 12.67 -8.49 -1.06
CA GLY A 157 11.94 -8.89 0.15
C GLY A 157 10.53 -8.33 0.22
N LEU A 158 9.99 -8.27 1.44
CA LEU A 158 8.66 -7.73 1.73
C LEU A 158 8.69 -6.19 1.77
N LEU A 159 7.77 -5.58 1.03
CA LEU A 159 7.33 -4.20 1.21
C LEU A 159 6.14 -4.15 2.17
N ILE A 160 6.20 -3.20 3.10
CA ILE A 160 5.11 -2.85 4.01
C ILE A 160 4.72 -1.38 3.79
N PRO A 161 3.49 -0.96 4.13
CA PRO A 161 3.07 0.44 4.05
C PRO A 161 4.03 1.38 4.79
N GLU A 162 4.19 2.62 4.29
CA GLU A 162 4.89 3.65 5.05
C GLU A 162 4.22 3.88 6.42
N GLY A 163 5.02 4.09 7.46
CA GLY A 163 4.55 4.18 8.85
C GLY A 163 4.27 2.83 9.53
N ALA A 164 4.31 1.71 8.79
CA ALA A 164 4.33 0.39 9.41
C ALA A 164 5.71 0.08 10.03
N ALA A 165 5.72 -0.65 11.15
CA ALA A 165 6.91 -1.08 11.86
C ALA A 165 6.97 -2.60 11.97
N LEU A 166 8.17 -3.18 11.95
CA LEU A 166 8.37 -4.58 12.32
C LEU A 166 8.51 -4.70 13.84
N GLU A 167 7.90 -5.71 14.46
CA GLU A 167 8.15 -6.03 15.86
C GLU A 167 9.60 -6.53 16.05
N ALA A 168 10.20 -6.25 17.21
CA ALA A 168 11.65 -6.42 17.44
C ALA A 168 12.15 -7.88 17.34
N ASP A 169 11.28 -8.87 17.42
CA ASP A 169 11.60 -10.28 17.20
C ASP A 169 11.50 -10.71 15.72
N GLY A 170 10.85 -9.90 14.88
CA GLY A 170 10.51 -10.14 13.48
C GLY A 170 9.16 -10.83 13.26
N SER A 171 8.36 -11.07 14.30
CA SER A 171 7.19 -11.96 14.26
C SER A 171 5.89 -11.33 13.75
N ALA A 172 5.82 -10.00 13.64
CA ALA A 172 4.66 -9.31 13.09
C ALA A 172 5.00 -7.92 12.54
N VAL A 173 4.14 -7.41 11.67
CA VAL A 173 4.10 -6.02 11.25
C VAL A 173 3.01 -5.29 12.03
N ARG A 174 3.32 -4.08 12.50
CA ARG A 174 2.41 -3.15 13.19
C ARG A 174 2.07 -2.00 12.26
N LEU A 175 0.80 -1.65 12.13
CA LEU A 175 0.35 -0.46 11.41
C LEU A 175 -0.77 0.20 12.23
N GLY A 176 -0.44 1.30 12.91
CA GLY A 176 -1.34 1.86 13.93
C GLY A 176 -1.71 0.81 14.98
N ASP A 177 -3.00 0.63 15.22
CA ASP A 177 -3.53 -0.34 16.18
C ASP A 177 -3.55 -1.79 15.64
N ASP A 178 -3.41 -1.99 14.33
CA ASP A 178 -3.44 -3.31 13.71
C ASP A 178 -2.12 -4.10 13.88
N ARG A 179 -2.26 -5.42 14.00
CA ARG A 179 -1.14 -6.39 14.08
C ARG A 179 -1.30 -7.44 12.99
N TYR A 180 -0.25 -7.61 12.20
CA TYR A 180 -0.17 -8.63 11.16
C TYR A 180 0.91 -9.65 11.49
N PRO A 181 0.59 -10.75 12.20
CA PRO A 181 1.51 -11.87 12.41
C PRO A 181 2.15 -12.32 11.10
N LEU A 182 3.48 -12.32 11.07
CA LEU A 182 4.29 -12.52 9.89
C LEU A 182 4.96 -13.89 9.94
N HIS A 183 4.64 -14.73 8.95
CA HIS A 183 5.35 -15.99 8.72
C HIS A 183 6.19 -15.91 7.45
N PHE A 184 7.42 -16.39 7.53
CA PHE A 184 8.36 -16.48 6.42
C PHE A 184 8.63 -17.96 6.07
N GLN A 185 8.67 -18.27 4.78
CA GLN A 185 9.15 -19.54 4.26
C GLN A 185 10.00 -19.31 3.01
N ARG A 186 11.19 -19.91 2.95
CA ARG A 186 11.99 -20.02 1.73
C ARG A 186 11.74 -21.37 1.06
N GLN A 187 11.51 -21.38 -0.24
CA GLN A 187 11.34 -22.58 -1.06
C GLN A 187 12.38 -22.55 -2.19
N PRO A 188 13.44 -23.38 -2.16
CA PRO A 188 14.39 -23.49 -3.28
C PRO A 188 13.69 -23.82 -4.59
N HIS A 189 14.22 -23.33 -5.70
CA HIS A 189 13.81 -23.78 -7.04
C HIS A 189 14.38 -25.17 -7.32
N ALA A 190 13.68 -25.97 -8.14
CA ALA A 190 14.00 -27.39 -8.34
C ALA A 190 15.38 -27.65 -8.98
N ASP A 191 15.88 -26.67 -9.74
CA ASP A 191 17.14 -26.74 -10.48
C ASP A 191 18.29 -26.01 -9.75
N ASP A 192 18.12 -25.67 -8.46
CA ASP A 192 19.03 -24.85 -7.62
C ASP A 192 19.34 -23.42 -8.14
N ASP A 193 18.82 -23.03 -9.31
CA ASP A 193 18.88 -21.69 -9.94
C ASP A 193 18.22 -20.53 -9.13
N GLY A 194 17.85 -20.75 -7.87
CA GLY A 194 17.22 -19.73 -7.03
C GLY A 194 16.32 -20.24 -5.91
N ALA A 195 15.50 -19.34 -5.38
CA ALA A 195 14.48 -19.63 -4.38
C ALA A 195 13.30 -18.65 -4.45
N LEU A 196 12.14 -19.10 -3.98
CA LEU A 196 10.96 -18.29 -3.72
C LEU A 196 10.85 -18.01 -2.21
N ASP A 197 10.96 -16.75 -1.80
CA ASP A 197 10.59 -16.37 -0.44
C ASP A 197 9.10 -16.02 -0.38
N ARG A 198 8.39 -16.61 0.57
CA ARG A 198 6.97 -16.41 0.80
C ARG A 198 6.77 -15.81 2.18
N TYR A 199 6.18 -14.61 2.20
CA TYR A 199 5.74 -13.91 3.38
C TYR A 199 4.21 -14.06 3.48
N THR A 200 3.72 -14.47 4.64
CA THR A 200 2.30 -14.64 4.92
C THR A 200 1.92 -13.80 6.13
N LEU A 201 1.08 -12.80 5.92
CA LEU A 201 0.59 -11.89 6.95
C LEU A 201 -0.84 -12.26 7.33
N GLN A 202 -1.06 -12.58 8.60
CA GLN A 202 -2.40 -12.87 9.12
C GLN A 202 -3.15 -11.56 9.38
N VAL A 203 -4.39 -11.44 8.89
CA VAL A 203 -5.21 -10.22 9.03
C VAL A 203 -6.21 -10.33 10.20
N GLY A 204 -6.65 -11.54 10.52
CA GLY A 204 -7.60 -11.83 11.57
C GLY A 204 -8.12 -13.26 11.47
N GLU A 205 -8.83 -13.73 12.51
CA GLU A 205 -9.42 -15.06 12.49
C GLU A 205 -10.51 -15.17 11.40
N GLY A 206 -10.46 -16.23 10.59
CA GLY A 206 -11.39 -16.44 9.48
C GLY A 206 -11.17 -15.56 8.24
N VAL A 207 -10.23 -14.60 8.29
CA VAL A 207 -9.87 -13.76 7.13
C VAL A 207 -8.73 -14.42 6.36
N ALA A 208 -8.79 -14.40 5.03
CA ALA A 208 -7.70 -14.92 4.20
C ALA A 208 -6.40 -14.13 4.45
N PRO A 209 -5.25 -14.80 4.64
CA PRO A 209 -3.98 -14.10 4.87
C PRO A 209 -3.48 -13.42 3.60
N ILE A 210 -2.76 -12.31 3.78
CA ILE A 210 -2.08 -11.63 2.69
C ILE A 210 -0.79 -12.41 2.39
N VAL A 211 -0.63 -12.86 1.14
CA VAL A 211 0.54 -13.62 0.69
C VAL A 211 1.36 -12.76 -0.27
N VAL A 212 2.61 -12.52 0.09
CA VAL A 212 3.61 -11.87 -0.76
C VAL A 212 4.68 -12.89 -1.10
N GLU A 213 5.00 -13.02 -2.39
CA GLU A 213 6.05 -13.92 -2.87
C GLU A 213 7.12 -13.12 -3.61
N VAL A 214 8.38 -13.45 -3.33
CA VAL A 214 9.58 -12.79 -3.86
C VAL A 214 10.47 -13.87 -4.50
N PRO A 215 10.47 -14.00 -5.83
CA PRO A 215 11.38 -14.91 -6.52
C PRO A 215 12.80 -14.31 -6.61
N PHE A 216 13.79 -15.10 -6.21
CA PHE A 216 15.22 -14.82 -6.32
C PHE A 216 15.82 -15.84 -7.28
N GLY A 217 16.24 -15.42 -8.48
CA GLY A 217 17.07 -16.27 -9.34
C GLY A 217 18.55 -15.91 -9.26
N THR A 218 19.41 -16.93 -9.26
CA THR A 218 20.87 -16.82 -9.29
C THR A 218 21.37 -17.08 -10.70
N TYR A 219 21.16 -16.11 -11.60
CA TYR A 219 21.56 -16.16 -13.02
C TYR A 219 22.86 -15.38 -13.30
#